data_AF-A0A268ELB6-F1
#
_entry.id   AF-A0A268ELB6-F1
#
_cell.length_a   1.000
_cell.length_b   1.000
_cell.length_c   1.000
_cell.angle_alpha   90.00
_cell.angle_beta   90.00
_cell.angle_gamma   90.00
#
_symmetry.space_group_name_H-M   'P 1'
#
loop_
_entity.id
_entity.type
_entity.pdbx_description
1 polymer ?
#
loop_
_entity_poly.entity_id
_entity_poly.type
_entity_poly.pdbx_seq_one_letter_code
_entity_poly.pdbx_strand_id
1 'polypeptide(L)'
;MNFRDQLLKDVERTFMNPKEFAEIHTVTTFSNDETQVGRRDRELEMIIEKFTLDGRPIQTADGVSAHNLIIHIDPEILAYTPRVDQNFYLDFTRYTVMDVSNDTGVLKIVLQSNGSRP
;
A
#
# COMPACT_ATOMS: atom_id res chain seq x y z
N MET A 1 -27.20 16.99 -8.43
CA MET A 1 -26.42 15.84 -8.91
C MET A 1 -25.53 16.35 -10.02
N ASN A 2 -24.25 16.54 -9.74
CA ASN A 2 -23.30 17.16 -10.66
C ASN A 2 -22.52 16.06 -11.38
N PHE A 3 -22.14 16.28 -12.64
CA PHE A 3 -21.45 15.27 -13.47
C PHE A 3 -20.17 14.74 -12.80
N ARG A 4 -19.49 15.59 -12.02
CA ARG A 4 -18.34 15.22 -11.17
C ARG A 4 -18.66 14.17 -10.10
N ASP A 5 -19.78 14.31 -9.41
CA ASP A 5 -20.16 13.37 -8.32
C ASP A 5 -20.51 11.98 -8.88
N GLN A 6 -21.03 11.94 -10.10
CA GLN A 6 -21.38 10.69 -10.77
C GLN A 6 -20.14 9.98 -11.33
N LEU A 7 -19.18 10.75 -11.83
CA LEU A 7 -17.86 10.25 -12.23
C LEU A 7 -17.08 9.66 -11.06
N LEU A 8 -17.08 10.33 -9.90
CA LEU A 8 -16.45 9.80 -8.68
C LEU A 8 -17.06 8.45 -8.29
N LYS A 9 -18.40 8.36 -8.29
CA LYS A 9 -19.11 7.11 -7.97
C LYS A 9 -18.85 5.98 -8.95
N ASP A 10 -18.70 6.27 -10.23
CA ASP A 10 -18.39 5.24 -11.25
C ASP A 10 -16.93 4.79 -11.17
N VAL A 11 -16.00 5.69 -10.85
CA VAL A 11 -14.59 5.32 -10.60
C VAL A 11 -14.49 4.40 -9.37
N GLU A 12 -15.15 4.77 -8.26
CA GLU A 12 -15.21 3.92 -7.06
C GLU A 12 -15.92 2.58 -7.30
N ARG A 13 -17.01 2.56 -8.09
CA ARG A 13 -17.78 1.33 -8.32
C ARG A 13 -17.19 0.39 -9.37
N THR A 14 -16.48 0.89 -10.38
CA THR A 14 -16.14 0.11 -11.56
C THR A 14 -14.64 0.00 -11.81
N PHE A 15 -13.85 1.04 -11.52
CA PHE A 15 -12.40 1.02 -11.73
C PHE A 15 -11.62 0.62 -10.49
N MET A 16 -12.04 1.08 -9.32
CA MET A 16 -11.50 0.68 -8.03
C MET A 16 -12.48 -0.23 -7.29
N ASN A 17 -13.15 -1.17 -7.96
CA ASN A 17 -14.09 -2.07 -7.28
C ASN A 17 -13.34 -2.90 -6.21
N PRO A 18 -13.41 -2.53 -4.92
CA PRO A 18 -12.62 -3.22 -3.91
C PRO A 18 -13.15 -4.64 -3.74
N LYS A 19 -14.42 -4.90 -4.09
CA LYS A 19 -14.99 -6.25 -4.01
C LYS A 19 -14.45 -7.22 -5.06
N GLU A 20 -13.86 -6.74 -6.15
CA GLU A 20 -13.25 -7.61 -7.17
C GLU A 20 -11.73 -7.62 -7.11
N PHE A 21 -11.10 -6.53 -6.64
CA PHE A 21 -9.64 -6.38 -6.67
C PHE A 21 -9.00 -6.20 -5.29
N ALA A 22 -9.78 -6.00 -4.22
CA ALA A 22 -9.21 -5.96 -2.88
C ALA A 22 -9.00 -7.38 -2.38
N GLU A 23 -7.79 -7.62 -1.90
CA GLU A 23 -7.41 -8.83 -1.22
C GLU A 23 -7.29 -8.50 0.28
N ILE A 24 -7.60 -9.47 1.13
CA ILE A 24 -7.41 -9.32 2.57
C ILE A 24 -5.92 -9.50 2.85
N HIS A 25 -5.30 -8.44 3.35
CA HIS A 25 -3.90 -8.44 3.75
C HIS A 25 -3.75 -8.13 5.23
N THR A 26 -2.69 -8.68 5.83
CA THR A 26 -2.41 -8.43 7.25
C THR A 26 -1.45 -7.25 7.38
N VAL A 27 -1.94 -6.13 7.93
CA VAL A 27 -1.12 -4.97 8.29
C VAL A 27 -0.70 -5.09 9.75
N THR A 28 0.61 -5.18 9.97
CA THR A 28 1.17 -5.15 11.33
C THR A 28 1.51 -3.72 11.70
N THR A 29 0.88 -3.23 12.76
CA THR A 29 1.19 -1.93 13.38
C THR A 29 1.85 -2.16 14.72
N PHE A 30 2.91 -1.40 15.00
CA PHE A 30 3.54 -1.38 16.32
C PHE A 30 3.17 -0.08 17.02
N SER A 31 2.81 -0.18 18.30
CA SER A 31 2.60 1.03 19.12
C SER A 31 3.90 1.80 19.33
N ASN A 32 5.04 1.09 19.25
CA ASN A 32 6.37 1.66 19.25
C ASN A 32 7.28 0.89 18.26
N ASP A 33 7.69 1.53 17.17
CA ASP A 33 8.43 0.89 16.06
C ASP A 33 9.84 0.45 16.49
N GLU A 34 10.53 1.25 17.30
CA GLU A 34 11.91 0.99 17.76
C GLU A 34 12.03 -0.25 18.66
N THR A 35 11.03 -0.47 19.53
CA THR A 35 11.03 -1.59 20.48
C THR A 35 10.17 -2.76 20.02
N GLN A 36 9.47 -2.63 18.89
CA GLN A 36 8.45 -3.58 18.41
C GLN A 36 7.42 -3.98 19.48
N VAL A 37 7.12 -3.06 20.41
CA VAL A 37 6.18 -3.30 21.52
C VAL A 37 4.77 -2.93 21.08
N GLY A 38 3.79 -3.73 21.49
CA GLY A 38 2.37 -3.48 21.18
C GLY A 38 2.03 -3.76 19.72
N ARG A 39 2.52 -4.89 19.20
CA ARG A 39 2.17 -5.43 17.89
C ARG A 39 0.66 -5.65 17.79
N ARG A 40 0.04 -5.07 16.77
CA ARG A 40 -1.35 -5.30 16.38
C ARG A 40 -1.40 -5.64 14.90
N ASP A 41 -1.82 -6.86 14.63
CA ASP A 41 -2.07 -7.35 13.29
C ASP A 41 -3.54 -7.06 12.97
N ARG A 42 -3.79 -6.32 11.88
CA ARG A 42 -5.13 -6.00 11.39
C ARG A 42 -5.29 -6.57 9.99
N GLU A 43 -6.31 -7.38 9.81
CA GLU A 43 -6.72 -7.84 8.48
C GLU A 43 -7.52 -6.70 7.83
N LEU A 44 -6.97 -6.13 6.76
CA LEU A 44 -7.57 -5.01 6.05
C LEU A 44 -7.73 -5.39 4.57
N GLU A 45 -8.89 -5.07 4.01
CA GLU A 45 -9.15 -5.19 2.58
C GLU A 45 -8.40 -4.06 1.86
N MET A 46 -7.49 -4.42 0.96
CA MET A 46 -6.74 -3.44 0.16
C MET A 46 -6.43 -3.98 -1.22
N ILE A 47 -6.28 -3.08 -2.19
CA ILE A 47 -5.89 -3.42 -3.55
C ILE A 47 -4.37 -3.26 -3.64
N ILE A 48 -3.66 -4.31 -4.03
CA ILE A 48 -2.21 -4.29 -4.18
C ILE A 48 -1.82 -4.35 -5.65
N GLU A 49 -1.14 -3.32 -6.12
CA GLU A 49 -0.46 -3.30 -7.41
C GLU A 49 1.03 -3.62 -7.22
N LYS A 50 1.43 -4.83 -7.63
CA LYS A 50 2.84 -5.23 -7.65
C LYS A 50 3.46 -4.81 -8.99
N PHE A 51 4.28 -3.76 -8.99
CA PHE A 51 5.07 -3.39 -10.17
C PHE A 51 6.27 -4.32 -10.28
N THR A 52 6.02 -5.54 -10.76
CA THR A 52 7.06 -6.34 -11.38
C THR A 52 7.01 -6.01 -12.87
N LEU A 53 8.06 -5.37 -13.40
CA LEU A 53 8.17 -5.17 -14.83
C LEU A 53 8.37 -6.57 -15.42
N ASP A 54 7.32 -7.19 -15.96
CA ASP A 54 7.36 -8.55 -16.53
C ASP A 54 7.94 -9.63 -15.59
N GLY A 55 7.57 -9.61 -14.30
CA GLY A 55 8.09 -10.58 -13.33
C GLY A 55 9.57 -10.39 -12.98
N ARG A 56 10.16 -9.23 -13.31
CA ARG A 56 11.52 -8.87 -12.92
C ARG A 56 11.51 -7.61 -12.05
N PRO A 57 12.33 -7.56 -10.98
CA PRO A 57 12.44 -6.38 -10.14
C PRO A 57 12.95 -5.19 -10.95
N ILE A 58 12.43 -4.00 -10.66
CA ILE A 58 12.87 -2.76 -11.29
C ILE A 58 14.33 -2.55 -10.86
N GLN A 59 15.26 -2.78 -11.79
CA GLN A 59 16.66 -2.47 -11.57
C GLN A 59 16.78 -0.95 -11.48
N THR A 60 16.97 -0.46 -10.26
CA THR A 60 17.41 0.94 -10.07
C THR A 60 18.86 1.04 -10.56
N ALA A 61 19.30 2.22 -10.99
CA ALA A 61 20.61 2.45 -11.62
C ALA A 61 21.83 1.98 -10.80
N ASP A 62 21.64 1.69 -9.51
CA ASP A 62 22.62 1.16 -8.56
C ASP A 62 22.65 -0.39 -8.45
N GLY A 63 21.95 -1.12 -9.30
CA GLY A 63 21.95 -2.60 -9.28
C GLY A 63 21.17 -3.21 -8.11
N VAL A 64 20.31 -2.42 -7.46
CA VAL A 64 19.38 -2.90 -6.43
C VAL A 64 18.05 -3.23 -7.09
N SER A 65 17.61 -4.48 -6.88
CA SER A 65 16.28 -4.96 -7.25
C SER A 65 15.25 -4.35 -6.28
N ALA A 66 14.71 -3.18 -6.62
CA ALA A 66 13.63 -2.58 -5.87
C ALA A 66 12.31 -3.27 -6.22
N HIS A 67 11.70 -3.96 -5.25
CA HIS A 67 10.31 -4.40 -5.40
C HIS A 67 9.43 -3.24 -4.98
N ASN A 68 8.80 -2.60 -5.96
CA ASN A 68 7.84 -1.54 -5.71
C ASN A 68 6.43 -2.14 -5.66
N LEU A 69 5.74 -1.87 -4.57
CA LEU A 69 4.38 -2.34 -4.29
C LEU A 69 3.54 -1.10 -3.99
N ILE A 70 2.44 -0.92 -4.71
CA ILE A 70 1.53 0.20 -4.47
C ILE A 70 0.27 -0.37 -3.83
N ILE A 71 -0.08 0.14 -2.66
CA ILE A 71 -1.31 -0.19 -1.97
C ILE A 71 -2.33 0.91 -2.23
N HIS A 72 -3.53 0.52 -2.62
CA HIS A 72 -4.71 1.38 -2.60
C HIS A 72 -5.65 0.89 -1.50
N ILE A 73 -5.86 1.73 -0.50
CA ILE A 73 -6.70 1.43 0.66
C ILE A 73 -7.54 2.65 1.03
N ASP A 74 -8.75 2.40 1.52
CA ASP A 74 -9.58 3.46 2.07
C ASP A 74 -8.92 4.04 3.36
N PRO A 75 -8.71 5.36 3.46
CA PRO A 75 -8.16 5.98 4.65
C PRO A 75 -9.01 5.72 5.91
N GLU A 76 -10.33 5.55 5.79
CA GLU A 76 -11.21 5.22 6.92
C GLU A 76 -10.94 3.80 7.45
N ILE A 77 -10.62 2.86 6.56
CA ILE A 77 -10.26 1.48 6.92
C ILE A 77 -8.89 1.43 7.60
N LEU A 78 -7.90 2.12 7.04
CA LEU A 78 -6.55 2.14 7.59
C LEU A 78 -6.51 2.85 8.96
N ALA A 79 -7.36 3.87 9.16
CA ALA A 79 -7.48 4.67 10.39
C ALA A 79 -6.22 5.47 10.79
N TYR A 80 -5.18 5.45 9.96
CA TYR A 80 -3.99 6.30 10.08
C TYR A 80 -3.37 6.51 8.68
N THR A 81 -2.58 7.57 8.53
CA THR A 81 -1.80 7.80 7.31
C THR A 81 -0.34 7.51 7.62
N PRO A 82 0.31 6.54 6.96
CA PRO A 82 1.73 6.27 7.18
C PRO A 82 2.57 7.46 6.74
N ARG A 83 3.74 7.62 7.35
CA ARG A 83 4.71 8.65 6.93
C ARG A 83 5.68 8.09 5.90
N VAL A 84 6.17 8.96 5.02
CA VAL A 84 7.31 8.66 4.16
C VAL A 84 8.52 8.29 5.02
N ASP A 85 9.34 7.35 4.53
CA ASP A 85 10.47 6.71 5.20
C ASP A 85 10.13 5.85 6.44
N GLN A 86 8.85 5.66 6.74
CA GLN A 86 8.42 4.77 7.81
C GLN A 86 8.50 3.30 7.38
N ASN A 87 8.78 2.41 8.34
CA ASN A 87 8.61 0.97 8.15
C ASN A 87 7.12 0.63 8.06
N PHE A 88 6.75 -0.12 7.04
CA PHE A 88 5.42 -0.65 6.85
C PHE A 88 5.48 -2.17 6.78
N TYR A 89 4.71 -2.84 7.62
CA TYR A 89 4.69 -4.30 7.69
C TYR A 89 3.40 -4.81 7.07
N LEU A 90 3.54 -5.48 5.93
CA LEU A 90 2.45 -6.05 5.16
C LEU A 90 2.70 -7.55 4.98
N ASP A 91 1.74 -8.38 5.37
CA ASP A 91 1.85 -9.85 5.37
C ASP A 91 3.14 -10.35 6.04
N PHE A 92 3.46 -9.75 7.20
CA PHE A 92 4.68 -10.02 7.97
C PHE A 92 6.00 -9.70 7.24
N THR A 93 5.93 -9.06 6.07
CA THR A 93 7.08 -8.58 5.31
C THR A 93 7.29 -7.10 5.55
N ARG A 94 8.54 -6.70 5.79
CA ARG A 94 8.90 -5.29 6.00
C ARG A 94 9.13 -4.59 4.65
N TYR A 95 8.44 -3.48 4.50
CA TYR A 95 8.59 -2.52 3.41
C TYR A 95 8.94 -1.14 3.98
N THR A 96 9.47 -0.27 3.13
CA THR A 96 9.70 1.15 3.43
C THR A 96 8.69 1.98 2.64
N VAL A 97 8.04 2.93 3.30
CA VAL A 97 7.10 3.85 2.63
C VAL A 97 7.90 4.88 1.85
N MET A 98 7.77 4.87 0.52
CA MET A 98 8.44 5.82 -0.36
C MET A 98 7.59 7.06 -0.61
N ASP A 99 6.28 6.88 -0.73
CA ASP A 99 5.36 7.98 -1.02
C ASP A 99 3.95 7.65 -0.53
N VAL A 100 3.18 8.68 -0.19
CA VAL A 100 1.80 8.58 0.25
C VAL A 100 1.00 9.70 -0.37
N SER A 101 0.02 9.34 -1.19
CA SER A 101 -0.88 10.28 -1.87
C SER A 101 -2.33 9.89 -1.59
N ASN A 102 -3.19 10.86 -1.33
CA ASN A 102 -4.63 10.65 -1.26
C ASN A 102 -5.25 11.12 -2.58
N ASP A 103 -5.71 10.19 -3.42
CA ASP A 103 -6.32 10.49 -4.71
C ASP A 103 -7.81 10.16 -4.64
N THR A 104 -8.65 11.20 -4.72
CA THR A 104 -10.11 11.08 -4.78
C THR A 104 -10.79 10.28 -3.65
N GLY A 105 -10.17 10.21 -2.46
CA GLY A 105 -10.72 9.45 -1.31
C GLY A 105 -10.09 8.08 -1.10
N VAL A 106 -9.19 7.65 -1.99
CA VAL A 106 -8.40 6.43 -1.82
C VAL A 106 -6.97 6.80 -1.46
N LEU A 107 -6.46 6.19 -0.39
CA LEU A 107 -5.09 6.36 0.03
C LEU A 107 -4.20 5.43 -0.79
N LYS A 108 -3.32 6.03 -1.58
CA LYS A 108 -2.30 5.35 -2.35
C LYS A 108 -0.96 5.43 -1.61
N ILE A 109 -0.41 4.29 -1.26
CA ILE A 109 0.85 4.15 -0.53
C ILE A 109 1.84 3.41 -1.42
N VAL A 110 2.97 4.04 -1.73
CA VAL A 110 4.06 3.42 -2.47
C VAL A 110 5.04 2.82 -1.48
N LEU A 111 5.20 1.51 -1.54
CA LEU A 111 6.08 0.72 -0.70
C LEU A 111 7.25 0.19 -1.52
N GLN A 112 8.43 0.18 -0.92
CA GLN A 112 9.63 -0.41 -1.49
C GLN A 112 10.18 -1.47 -0.54
N SER A 113 10.39 -2.68 -1.04
CA SER A 113 11.19 -3.67 -0.33
C SER A 113 12.65 -3.54 -0.73
N ASN A 114 13.53 -3.48 0.27
CA ASN A 114 14.96 -3.62 0.05
C ASN A 114 15.20 -5.09 -0.32
N GLY A 115 15.44 -5.37 -1.60
CA GLY A 115 15.86 -6.68 -2.06
C GLY A 115 17.15 -7.06 -1.33
N SER A 116 17.07 -7.95 -0.35
CA SER A 116 18.25 -8.50 0.30
C SER A 116 19.01 -9.31 -0.75
N ARG A 117 20.32 -9.03 -0.87
CA ARG A 117 21.22 -9.81 -1.73
C ARG A 117 21.07 -11.31 -1.40
N PRO A 118 20.99 -12.21 -2.40
CA PRO A 118 21.18 -13.64 -2.18
C PRO A 118 22.61 -13.94 -1.68
#